data_AF-A0A927AQH5-F1
#
_entry.id   AF-A0A927AQH5-F1
#
_cell.length_a   1.000
_cell.length_b   1.000
_cell.length_c   1.000
_cell.angle_alpha   90.00
_cell.angle_beta   90.00
_cell.angle_gamma   90.00
#
_symmetry.space_group_name_H-M   'P 1'
#
loop_
_entity.id
_entity.type
_entity.pdbx_description
1 polymer ?
#
loop_
_entity_poly.entity_id
_entity_poly.type
_entity_poly.pdbx_seq_one_letter_code
_entity_poly.pdbx_strand_id
1 'polypeptide(L)'
;MIEGALYIERVSNYFEFLILEFDFDLVNKEIRGNTFYDVQYRNMAKVISISYENIEDYLLVNIFLLQNGELPNYDDSTKTINLNRISAFIIPKINNSEFNANNEFFSNCLAENTLERKLLKLAKTLRLCLIHLSEWPLY
;
A
#
# COMPACT_ATOMS: atom_id res chain seq x y z
N MET A 1 1.32 -12.50 -16.10
CA MET A 1 0.73 -11.21 -16.50
C MET A 1 -0.74 -11.22 -16.12
N ILE A 2 -1.23 -10.11 -15.60
CA ILE A 2 -2.63 -9.88 -15.23
C ILE A 2 -3.22 -8.80 -16.14
N GLU A 3 -4.53 -8.79 -16.32
CA GLU A 3 -5.22 -7.66 -16.96
C GLU A 3 -5.33 -6.47 -15.98
N GLY A 4 -5.22 -5.24 -16.51
CA GLY A 4 -5.23 -4.04 -15.67
C GLY A 4 -6.52 -3.87 -14.86
N ALA A 5 -7.69 -4.20 -15.45
CA ALA A 5 -8.97 -4.12 -14.74
C ALA A 5 -9.02 -5.09 -13.56
N LEU A 6 -8.57 -6.34 -13.76
CA LEU A 6 -8.50 -7.33 -12.71
C LEU A 6 -7.48 -6.94 -11.62
N TYR A 7 -6.33 -6.36 -12.00
CA TYR A 7 -5.38 -5.81 -11.03
C TYR A 7 -6.02 -4.74 -10.13
N ILE A 8 -6.72 -3.77 -10.72
CA ILE A 8 -7.40 -2.71 -9.96
C ILE A 8 -8.43 -3.29 -9.00
N GLU A 9 -9.23 -4.26 -9.45
CA GLU A 9 -10.21 -4.95 -8.60
C GLU A 9 -9.51 -5.63 -7.41
N ARG A 10 -8.45 -6.40 -7.66
CA ARG A 10 -7.71 -7.07 -6.59
C ARG A 10 -7.09 -6.07 -5.61
N VAL A 11 -6.48 -4.99 -6.10
CA VAL A 11 -5.96 -3.93 -5.21
C VAL A 11 -7.08 -3.32 -4.38
N SER A 12 -8.23 -3.03 -4.99
CA SER A 12 -9.38 -2.45 -4.27
C SER A 12 -9.84 -3.35 -3.14
N ASN A 13 -9.91 -4.67 -3.36
CA ASN A 13 -10.32 -5.63 -2.34
C ASN A 13 -9.28 -5.79 -1.23
N TYR A 14 -7.99 -5.95 -1.57
CA TYR A 14 -6.95 -6.16 -0.55
C TYR A 14 -6.63 -4.91 0.26
N PHE A 15 -6.85 -3.72 -0.30
CA PHE A 15 -6.51 -2.44 0.32
C PHE A 15 -7.75 -1.65 0.79
N GLU A 16 -8.94 -2.27 0.82
CA GLU A 16 -10.19 -1.64 1.27
C GLU A 16 -10.09 -1.05 2.69
N PHE A 17 -9.25 -1.64 3.54
CA PHE A 17 -8.96 -1.15 4.89
C PHE A 17 -8.47 0.31 4.91
N LEU A 18 -7.85 0.81 3.83
CA LEU A 18 -7.44 2.20 3.71
C LEU A 18 -8.64 3.16 3.84
N ILE A 19 -9.77 2.78 3.23
CA ILE A 19 -11.02 3.53 3.32
C ILE A 19 -11.67 3.29 4.68
N LEU A 20 -11.80 2.03 5.09
CA LEU A 20 -12.58 1.65 6.27
C LEU A 20 -11.96 2.09 7.61
N GLU A 21 -10.62 2.10 7.70
CA GLU A 21 -9.91 2.33 8.98
C GLU A 21 -9.06 3.61 8.99
N PHE A 22 -8.65 4.13 7.83
CA PHE A 22 -7.64 5.19 7.74
C PHE A 22 -8.12 6.46 7.00
N ASP A 23 -9.42 6.56 6.70
CA ASP A 23 -10.05 7.75 6.09
C ASP A 23 -9.38 8.16 4.76
N PHE A 24 -8.98 7.17 3.96
CA PHE A 24 -8.53 7.41 2.60
C PHE A 24 -9.69 7.29 1.60
N ASP A 25 -9.63 8.09 0.55
CA ASP A 25 -10.47 7.97 -0.64
C ASP A 25 -9.66 7.41 -1.81
N LEU A 26 -10.31 6.62 -2.65
CA LEU A 26 -9.74 6.18 -3.92
C LEU A 26 -9.77 7.34 -4.93
N VAL A 27 -8.60 7.84 -5.32
CA VAL A 27 -8.48 9.07 -6.13
C VAL A 27 -7.93 8.84 -7.54
N ASN A 28 -7.21 7.75 -7.78
CA ASN A 28 -6.67 7.46 -9.11
C ASN A 28 -6.65 5.96 -9.41
N LYS A 29 -6.85 5.65 -10.68
CA LYS A 29 -6.76 4.31 -11.28
C LYS A 29 -6.12 4.48 -12.66
N GLU A 30 -4.89 4.03 -12.81
CA GLU A 30 -4.14 4.17 -14.05
C GLU A 30 -3.84 2.81 -14.66
N ILE A 31 -4.08 2.69 -15.97
CA ILE A 31 -3.70 1.54 -16.78
C ILE A 31 -2.95 2.07 -18.00
N ARG A 32 -1.67 1.71 -18.13
CA ARG A 32 -0.85 2.02 -19.31
C ARG A 32 -0.63 0.73 -20.10
N GLY A 33 -1.54 0.49 -21.05
CA GLY A 33 -1.52 -0.71 -21.88
C GLY A 33 -1.50 -1.98 -21.03
N ASN A 34 -0.57 -2.88 -21.31
CA ASN A 34 -0.35 -4.10 -20.53
C ASN A 34 0.93 -4.04 -19.68
N THR A 35 1.56 -2.86 -19.52
CA THR A 35 2.89 -2.74 -18.91
C THR A 35 2.85 -2.23 -17.49
N PHE A 36 2.01 -1.25 -17.18
CA PHE A 36 2.00 -0.58 -15.88
C PHE A 36 0.59 -0.28 -15.40
N TYR A 37 0.32 -0.58 -14.13
CA TYR A 37 -0.93 -0.31 -13.44
C TYR A 37 -0.67 0.40 -12.12
N ASP A 38 -1.50 1.39 -11.77
CA ASP A 38 -1.39 2.10 -10.50
C ASP A 38 -2.76 2.39 -9.90
N VAL A 39 -2.86 2.26 -8.58
CA VAL A 39 -4.04 2.62 -7.80
C VAL A 39 -3.61 3.54 -6.68
N GLN A 40 -4.23 4.70 -6.57
CA GLN A 40 -3.90 5.67 -5.53
C GLN A 40 -5.07 5.96 -4.61
N TYR A 41 -4.75 5.94 -3.32
CA TYR A 41 -5.61 6.34 -2.24
C TYR A 41 -5.07 7.63 -1.64
N ARG A 42 -5.94 8.54 -1.21
CA ARG A 42 -5.55 9.81 -0.62
C ARG A 42 -6.39 10.14 0.60
N ASN A 43 -5.75 10.72 1.61
CA ASN A 43 -6.43 11.47 2.65
C ASN A 43 -5.84 12.88 2.75
N MET A 44 -6.21 13.65 3.78
CA MET A 44 -5.73 15.03 3.96
C MET A 44 -4.20 15.14 4.09
N ALA A 45 -3.53 14.10 4.55
CA ALA A 45 -2.10 14.15 4.89
C ALA A 45 -1.22 13.30 3.97
N LYS A 46 -1.77 12.31 3.26
CA LYS A 46 -0.98 11.28 2.59
C LYS A 46 -1.63 10.82 1.28
N VAL A 47 -0.79 10.35 0.37
CA VAL A 47 -1.20 9.54 -0.78
C VAL A 47 -0.50 8.18 -0.68
N ILE A 48 -1.23 7.10 -0.90
CA ILE A 48 -0.69 5.75 -1.00
C ILE A 48 -0.86 5.29 -2.44
N SER A 49 0.23 4.91 -3.08
CA SER A 49 0.25 4.39 -4.45
C SER A 49 0.65 2.93 -4.41
N ILE A 50 -0.15 2.09 -5.08
CA ILE A 50 0.08 0.66 -5.27
C ILE A 50 0.28 0.42 -6.76
N SER A 51 1.54 0.36 -7.17
CA SER A 51 1.95 0.29 -8.57
C SER A 51 2.47 -1.10 -8.94
N TYR A 52 2.15 -1.57 -10.15
CA TYR A 52 2.59 -2.85 -10.67
C TYR A 52 3.09 -2.73 -12.10
N GLU A 53 4.35 -3.13 -12.31
CA GLU A 53 4.94 -3.33 -13.64
C GLU A 53 4.71 -4.78 -14.06
N ASN A 54 3.74 -4.99 -14.94
CA ASN A 54 3.20 -6.30 -15.30
C ASN A 54 4.15 -7.17 -16.13
N ILE A 55 5.04 -6.55 -16.93
CA ILE A 55 6.06 -7.28 -17.69
C ILE A 55 7.18 -7.77 -16.75
N GLU A 56 7.61 -6.91 -15.84
CA GLU A 56 8.72 -7.21 -14.91
C GLU A 56 8.27 -7.95 -13.64
N ASP A 57 6.95 -8.13 -13.46
CA ASP A 57 6.33 -8.69 -12.25
C ASP A 57 6.79 -7.98 -10.96
N TYR A 58 6.94 -6.66 -11.07
CA TYR A 58 7.43 -5.78 -10.00
C TYR A 58 6.28 -5.01 -9.37
N LEU A 59 6.06 -5.24 -8.07
CA LEU A 59 4.99 -4.63 -7.28
C LEU A 59 5.58 -3.68 -6.23
N LEU A 60 5.06 -2.47 -6.18
CA LEU A 60 5.57 -1.39 -5.34
C LEU A 60 4.44 -0.71 -4.57
N VAL A 61 4.69 -0.40 -3.30
CA VAL A 61 3.80 0.43 -2.49
C VAL A 61 4.59 1.60 -1.92
N ASN A 62 4.17 2.82 -2.26
CA ASN A 62 4.77 4.06 -1.78
C ASN A 62 3.76 4.88 -0.99
N ILE A 63 4.24 5.56 0.06
CA ILE A 63 3.49 6.48 0.90
C ILE A 63 4.09 7.87 0.69
N PHE A 64 3.32 8.77 0.11
CA PHE A 64 3.68 10.18 -0.08
C PHE A 64 3.10 11.02 1.04
N LEU A 65 3.93 11.79 1.72
CA LEU A 65 3.50 12.75 2.73
C LEU A 65 3.21 14.10 2.06
N LEU A 66 1.95 14.51 2.11
CA LEU A 66 1.51 15.74 1.49
C LEU A 66 2.07 16.96 2.21
N GLN A 67 2.44 17.98 1.45
CA GLN A 67 2.82 19.29 1.97
C GLN A 67 1.74 20.29 1.58
N ASN A 68 1.09 20.91 2.57
CA ASN A 68 -0.04 21.82 2.34
C ASN A 68 -1.15 21.21 1.47
N GLY A 69 -1.36 19.89 1.57
CA GLY A 69 -2.33 19.16 0.74
C GLY A 69 -1.86 18.86 -0.68
N GLU A 70 -0.61 19.14 -1.04
CA GLU A 70 -0.05 18.85 -2.37
C GLU A 70 0.93 17.67 -2.32
N LEU A 71 1.00 16.92 -3.42
CA LEU A 71 1.98 15.85 -3.58
C LEU A 71 3.39 16.46 -3.56
N PRO A 72 4.31 15.89 -2.76
CA PRO A 72 5.70 16.34 -2.78
C PRO A 72 6.35 16.00 -4.12
N ASN A 73 7.53 16.58 -4.38
CA ASN A 73 8.36 16.12 -5.49
C ASN A 73 8.64 14.61 -5.29
N TYR A 74 8.38 13.80 -6.32
CA TYR A 74 8.57 12.35 -6.28
C TYR A 74 10.00 11.95 -5.87
N ASP A 75 10.99 12.73 -6.27
CA ASP A 75 12.41 12.50 -5.98
C ASP A 75 12.80 12.88 -4.53
N ASP A 76 11.91 13.54 -3.78
CA ASP A 76 12.13 13.83 -2.37
C ASP A 76 11.95 12.57 -1.53
N SER A 77 13.03 11.82 -1.37
CA SER A 77 13.09 10.60 -0.56
C SER A 77 12.77 10.80 0.93
N THR A 78 12.65 12.04 1.41
CA THR A 78 12.17 12.35 2.77
C THR A 78 10.64 12.38 2.85
N LYS A 79 9.96 12.56 1.71
CA LYS A 79 8.50 12.68 1.61
C LYS A 79 7.87 11.54 0.82
N THR A 80 8.66 10.80 0.04
CA THR A 80 8.28 9.56 -0.63
C THR A 80 8.87 8.37 0.12
N ILE A 81 8.02 7.62 0.82
CA ILE A 81 8.43 6.51 1.68
C ILE A 81 8.02 5.20 1.02
N ASN A 82 9.00 4.36 0.71
CA ASN A 82 8.75 3.01 0.24
C ASN A 82 8.29 2.09 1.38
N LEU A 83 7.25 1.28 1.16
CA LEU A 83 6.72 0.36 2.17
C LEU A 83 7.78 -0.60 2.72
N ASN A 84 8.69 -1.10 1.88
CA ASN A 84 9.76 -2.00 2.33
C ASN A 84 10.66 -1.31 3.35
N ARG A 85 10.99 -0.03 3.11
CA ARG A 85 11.86 0.76 3.99
C ARG A 85 11.21 0.98 5.36
N ILE A 86 9.93 1.36 5.39
CA ILE A 86 9.22 1.56 6.65
C ILE A 86 8.97 0.25 7.40
N SER A 87 8.63 -0.82 6.67
CA SER A 87 8.40 -2.13 7.29
C SER A 87 9.65 -2.67 7.99
N ALA A 88 10.84 -2.41 7.45
CA ALA A 88 12.09 -2.83 8.07
C ALA A 88 12.33 -2.18 9.45
N PHE A 89 11.74 -1.02 9.70
CA PHE A 89 11.83 -0.30 10.97
C PHE A 89 10.69 -0.63 11.93
N ILE A 90 9.46 -0.72 11.41
CA ILE A 90 8.25 -0.90 12.23
C ILE A 90 8.07 -2.37 12.61
N ILE A 91 8.16 -3.30 11.64
CA ILE A 91 7.80 -4.72 11.86
C ILE A 91 8.56 -5.38 13.02
N PRO A 92 9.88 -5.14 13.23
CA PRO A 92 10.59 -5.73 14.36
C PRO A 92 10.07 -5.32 15.75
N LYS A 93 9.27 -4.25 15.84
CA LYS A 93 8.71 -3.72 17.10
C LYS A 93 7.29 -4.21 17.36
N ILE A 94 6.62 -4.73 16.35
CA ILE A 94 5.23 -5.21 16.44
C ILE A 94 5.19 -6.45 17.31
N ASN A 95 4.29 -6.47 18.28
CA ASN A 95 4.14 -7.63 19.15
C ASN A 95 3.27 -8.73 18.49
N ASN A 96 3.32 -9.94 19.05
CA ASN A 96 2.57 -11.08 18.50
C ASN A 96 1.05 -10.85 18.50
N SER A 97 0.52 -10.10 19.48
CA SER A 97 -0.92 -9.83 19.56
C SER A 97 -1.37 -8.95 18.38
N GLU A 98 -0.64 -7.87 18.10
CA GLU A 98 -0.92 -6.99 16.96
C GLU A 98 -0.77 -7.73 15.63
N PHE A 99 0.29 -8.54 15.51
CA PHE A 99 0.50 -9.36 14.33
C PHE A 99 -0.65 -10.35 14.08
N ASN A 100 -1.13 -11.01 15.14
CA ASN A 100 -2.25 -11.95 15.07
C ASN A 100 -3.57 -11.24 14.74
N ALA A 101 -3.86 -10.11 15.39
CA ALA A 101 -5.04 -9.31 15.08
C ALA A 101 -5.06 -8.84 13.62
N ASN A 102 -3.88 -8.47 13.08
CA ASN A 102 -3.75 -8.13 11.67
C ASN A 102 -4.01 -9.36 10.76
N ASN A 103 -3.49 -10.53 11.11
CA ASN A 103 -3.80 -11.74 10.32
C ASN A 103 -5.27 -12.13 10.37
N GLU A 104 -5.92 -11.95 11.51
CA GLU A 104 -7.36 -12.20 11.69
C GLU A 104 -8.20 -11.26 10.83
N PHE A 105 -7.85 -9.97 10.76
CA PHE A 105 -8.50 -9.00 9.88
C PHE A 105 -8.55 -9.47 8.42
N PHE A 106 -7.44 -10.05 7.93
CA PHE A 106 -7.32 -10.56 6.56
C PHE A 106 -7.64 -12.05 6.42
N SER A 107 -8.22 -12.70 7.43
CA SER A 107 -8.45 -14.15 7.42
C SER A 107 -9.38 -14.63 6.30
N ASN A 108 -10.30 -13.78 5.86
CA ASN A 108 -11.25 -14.06 4.78
C ASN A 108 -10.71 -13.69 3.39
N CYS A 109 -9.52 -13.10 3.29
CA CYS A 109 -8.92 -12.73 2.01
C CYS A 109 -8.26 -13.96 1.36
N LEU A 110 -8.85 -14.46 0.27
CA LEU A 110 -8.34 -15.58 -0.50
C LEU A 110 -7.35 -15.10 -1.56
N ALA A 111 -6.12 -15.60 -1.51
CA ALA A 111 -5.08 -15.33 -2.50
C ALA A 111 -4.79 -16.58 -3.35
N GLU A 112 -5.30 -16.58 -4.58
CA GLU A 112 -5.34 -17.75 -5.46
C GLU A 112 -4.03 -17.92 -6.24
N ASN A 113 -3.35 -16.81 -6.54
CA ASN A 113 -2.16 -16.79 -7.36
C ASN A 113 -0.99 -16.01 -6.72
N THR A 114 0.16 -16.03 -7.38
CA THR A 114 1.39 -15.40 -6.86
C THR A 114 1.27 -13.90 -6.69
N LEU A 115 0.62 -13.20 -7.61
CA LEU A 115 0.42 -11.75 -7.50
C LEU A 115 -0.50 -11.41 -6.33
N GLU A 116 -1.60 -12.13 -6.18
CA GLU A 116 -2.53 -11.98 -5.06
C GLU A 116 -1.86 -12.25 -3.71
N ARG A 117 -0.99 -13.25 -3.62
CA ARG A 117 -0.18 -13.49 -2.41
C ARG A 117 0.77 -12.33 -2.11
N LYS A 118 1.37 -11.72 -3.14
CA LYS A 118 2.19 -10.49 -2.99
C LYS A 118 1.34 -9.32 -2.51
N LEU A 119 0.17 -9.08 -3.12
CA LEU A 119 -0.76 -8.02 -2.74
C LEU A 119 -1.23 -8.17 -1.29
N LEU A 120 -1.69 -9.37 -0.91
CA LEU A 120 -2.12 -9.66 0.46
C LEU A 120 -1.01 -9.43 1.49
N LYS A 121 0.23 -9.85 1.16
CA LYS A 121 1.39 -9.59 2.01
C LYS A 121 1.63 -8.09 2.18
N LEU A 122 1.63 -7.31 1.10
CA LEU A 122 1.84 -5.86 1.17
C LEU A 122 0.69 -5.16 1.89
N ALA A 123 -0.56 -5.56 1.70
CA ALA A 123 -1.71 -5.03 2.42
C ALA A 123 -1.57 -5.25 3.93
N LYS A 124 -1.26 -6.47 4.36
CA LYS A 124 -0.96 -6.81 5.76
C LYS A 124 0.16 -5.95 6.34
N THR A 125 1.26 -5.80 5.60
CA THR A 125 2.42 -5.01 6.03
C THR A 125 2.07 -3.52 6.11
N LEU A 126 1.35 -2.99 5.11
CA LEU A 126 0.94 -1.59 5.07
C LEU A 126 0.02 -1.25 6.24
N ARG A 127 -1.00 -2.08 6.52
CA ARG A 127 -1.92 -1.86 7.63
C ARG A 127 -1.17 -1.69 8.96
N LEU A 128 -0.25 -2.62 9.27
CA LEU A 128 0.61 -2.50 10.46
C LEU A 128 1.48 -1.24 10.42
N CYS A 129 2.09 -0.93 9.27
CA CYS A 129 2.93 0.26 9.16
C CYS A 129 2.14 1.56 9.35
N LEU A 130 0.87 1.63 8.91
CA LEU A 130 0.03 2.80 9.08
C LEU A 130 -0.39 3.02 10.54
N ILE A 131 -0.68 1.94 11.29
CA ILE A 131 -0.99 2.00 12.72
C ILE A 131 0.17 2.65 13.49
N HIS A 132 1.41 2.28 13.15
CA HIS A 132 2.63 2.74 13.83
C HIS A 132 3.37 3.84 13.07
N LEU A 133 2.74 4.47 12.07
CA LEU A 133 3.44 5.41 11.19
C LEU A 133 3.98 6.63 11.94
N SER A 134 3.35 7.02 13.06
CA SER A 134 3.83 8.09 13.93
C SER A 134 5.17 7.79 14.61
N GLU A 135 5.57 6.53 14.71
CA GLU A 135 6.88 6.13 15.25
C GLU A 135 8.00 6.23 14.22
N TRP A 136 7.65 6.33 12.93
CA TRP A 136 8.62 6.52 11.88
C TRP A 136 9.31 7.87 12.10
N PRO A 137 10.65 7.94 12.11
CA PRO A 137 11.39 9.18 12.28
C PRO A 137 11.17 10.07 11.06
N LEU A 138 10.08 10.82 11.10
CA LEU A 138 9.91 12.05 10.34
C LEU A 138 10.77 13.07 11.07
N TYR A 139 11.81 13.57 10.42
CA TYR A 139 12.69 14.62 10.95
C TYR A 139 11.89 15.76 11.58
#